data_AF-A0A820UX50-F1
#
_entry.id   AF-A0A820UX50-F1
#
_cell.length_a   1.000
_cell.length_b   1.000
_cell.length_c   1.000
_cell.angle_alpha   90.00
_cell.angle_beta   90.00
_cell.angle_gamma   90.00
#
_symmetry.space_group_name_H-M   'P 1'
#
loop_
_entity.id
_entity.type
_entity.pdbx_description
1 polymer ?
#
loop_
_entity_poly.entity_id
_entity_poly.type
_entity_poly.pdbx_seq_one_letter_code
_entity_poly.pdbx_strand_id
1 'polypeptide(L)'
;MMINAQIFVYFFLIFQFLILSLINATTIHEINEAIFLDPRTQSALIYCPLDATYTSDIQWYDVVNRRYELEHGRYHRINGSHPFDREFICSAVSQPGSETYEKYRIKIRTY
;
A
#
# COMPACT_ATOMS: atom_id res chain seq x y z
N MET A 1 -19.11 22.79 -40.78
CA MET A 1 -17.95 23.15 -39.94
C MET A 1 -18.20 22.98 -38.43
N MET A 2 -19.44 23.03 -37.92
CA MET A 2 -19.71 22.90 -36.47
C MET A 2 -19.50 21.48 -35.89
N ILE A 3 -19.76 20.43 -36.67
CA ILE A 3 -19.63 19.03 -36.22
C ILE A 3 -18.17 18.66 -35.93
N ASN A 4 -17.22 19.10 -36.77
CA ASN A 4 -15.79 18.81 -36.57
C ASN A 4 -15.26 19.48 -35.29
N ALA A 5 -15.68 20.71 -35.00
CA ALA A 5 -15.29 21.42 -33.78
C ALA A 5 -15.81 20.72 -32.52
N GLN A 6 -17.05 20.21 -32.53
CA GLN A 6 -17.60 19.44 -31.41
C GLN A 6 -16.80 18.16 -31.15
N ILE A 7 -16.43 17.41 -32.20
CA ILE A 7 -15.61 16.19 -32.06
C ILE A 7 -14.24 16.51 -31.43
N PHE A 8 -13.59 17.60 -31.86
CA PHE A 8 -12.31 18.04 -31.28
C PHE A 8 -12.44 18.42 -29.79
N VAL A 9 -13.51 19.12 -29.40
CA VAL A 9 -13.76 19.48 -28.00
C VAL A 9 -14.02 18.23 -27.15
N TYR A 10 -14.80 17.26 -27.63
CA TYR A 10 -15.02 16.01 -26.91
C TYR A 10 -13.72 15.20 -26.74
N PHE A 11 -12.90 15.10 -27.79
CA PHE A 11 -11.60 14.44 -27.69
C PHE A 11 -10.68 15.11 -26.66
N PHE A 12 -10.66 16.45 -26.65
CA PHE A 12 -9.87 17.22 -25.69
C PHE A 12 -10.33 17.01 -24.25
N LEU A 13 -11.65 17.01 -24.00
CA LEU A 13 -12.21 16.76 -22.67
C LEU A 13 -11.94 15.33 -22.17
N ILE A 14 -12.08 14.33 -23.06
CA ILE A 14 -11.76 12.92 -22.72
C ILE A 14 -10.28 12.78 -22.38
N PHE A 15 -9.40 13.41 -23.17
CA PHE A 15 -7.95 13.38 -22.93
C PHE A 15 -7.57 14.03 -21.60
N GLN A 16 -8.18 15.19 -21.28
CA GLN A 16 -7.97 15.83 -19.98
C GLN A 16 -8.45 14.97 -18.81
N PHE A 17 -9.60 14.30 -18.94
CA PHE A 17 -10.12 13.41 -17.90
C PHE A 17 -9.22 12.19 -17.69
N LEU A 18 -8.67 11.62 -18.78
CA LEU A 18 -7.73 10.50 -18.74
C LEU A 18 -6.41 10.87 -18.05
N ILE A 19 -5.87 12.05 -18.34
CA ILE A 19 -4.66 12.54 -17.67
C ILE A 19 -4.92 12.76 -16.18
N LEU A 20 -6.06 13.37 -15.82
CA LEU A 20 -6.40 13.65 -14.43
C LEU A 20 -6.57 12.35 -13.61
N SER A 21 -7.14 11.30 -14.20
CA SER A 21 -7.27 10.00 -13.53
C SER A 21 -5.92 9.29 -13.36
N LEU A 22 -5.01 9.43 -14.33
CA LEU A 22 -3.67 8.87 -14.26
C LEU A 22 -2.84 9.53 -13.14
N ILE A 23 -2.97 10.84 -12.96
CA ILE A 23 -2.27 11.59 -11.91
C ILE A 23 -2.81 11.24 -10.51
N ASN A 24 -4.10 10.91 -10.38
CA ASN A 24 -4.72 10.52 -9.11
C ASN A 24 -4.61 9.02 -8.78
N ALA A 25 -3.85 8.25 -9.56
CA ALA A 25 -3.70 6.82 -9.32
C ALA A 25 -2.83 6.56 -8.07
N THR A 26 -3.42 5.95 -7.04
CA THR A 26 -2.69 5.44 -5.88
C THR A 26 -1.71 4.36 -6.34
N THR A 27 -0.41 4.64 -6.24
CA THR A 27 0.62 3.66 -6.56
C THR A 27 0.80 2.70 -5.38
N ILE A 28 0.66 1.40 -5.65
CA ILE A 28 0.95 0.33 -4.68
C ILE A 28 2.21 -0.39 -5.14
N HIS A 29 3.26 -0.30 -4.34
CA HIS A 29 4.52 -1.02 -4.58
C HIS A 29 4.42 -2.42 -4.00
N GLU A 30 4.87 -3.44 -4.72
CA GLU A 30 4.87 -4.83 -4.23
C GLU A 30 6.26 -5.29 -3.81
N ILE A 31 6.34 -5.96 -2.66
CA ILE A 31 7.57 -6.55 -2.10
C ILE A 31 7.27 -8.00 -1.73
N ASN A 32 8.17 -8.91 -2.10
CA ASN A 32 8.11 -10.31 -1.70
C ASN A 32 9.27 -10.62 -0.75
N GLU A 33 8.97 -11.12 0.44
CA GLU A 33 9.97 -11.45 1.45
C GLU A 33 9.85 -12.90 1.93
N ALA A 34 11.01 -13.51 2.14
CA ALA A 34 11.16 -14.82 2.77
C ALA A 34 11.75 -14.61 4.17
N ILE A 35 11.03 -15.02 5.22
CA ILE A 35 11.37 -14.68 6.61
C ILE A 35 11.44 -15.94 7.46
N PHE A 36 12.51 -16.08 8.24
CA PHE A 36 12.61 -17.14 9.24
C PHE A 36 12.02 -16.65 10.56
N LEU A 37 11.12 -17.43 11.14
CA LEU A 37 10.57 -17.12 12.47
C LEU A 37 11.62 -17.46 13.54
N ASP A 38 11.74 -16.61 14.56
CA ASP A 38 12.59 -16.93 15.71
C ASP A 38 12.04 -18.21 16.38
N PRO A 39 12.83 -19.28 16.52
CA PRO A 39 12.35 -20.55 17.08
C PRO A 39 11.96 -20.47 18.56
N ARG A 40 12.43 -19.45 19.30
CA ARG A 40 12.11 -19.27 20.73
C ARG A 40 10.81 -18.54 20.93
N THR A 41 10.54 -17.50 20.13
CA THR A 41 9.36 -16.64 20.28
C THR A 41 8.30 -16.87 19.21
N GLN A 42 8.59 -17.69 18.20
CA GLN A 42 7.72 -17.96 17.06
C GLN A 42 7.25 -16.67 16.35
N SER A 43 8.16 -15.69 16.27
CA SER A 43 7.86 -14.35 15.77
C SER A 43 8.96 -13.80 14.87
N ALA A 44 8.59 -12.91 13.97
CA ALA A 44 9.53 -12.08 13.20
C ALA A 44 9.01 -10.65 13.08
N LEU A 45 9.89 -9.72 12.70
CA LEU A 45 9.52 -8.34 12.41
C LEU A 45 9.56 -8.12 10.90
N ILE A 46 8.51 -7.51 10.37
CA ILE A 46 8.46 -7.04 8.98
C ILE A 46 8.64 -5.53 8.95
N TYR A 47 9.26 -5.02 7.87
CA TYR A 47 9.61 -3.62 7.72
C TYR A 47 8.78 -2.94 6.64
N CYS A 48 8.23 -1.76 6.94
CA CYS A 48 7.61 -0.89 5.94
C CYS A 48 8.65 0.08 5.37
N PRO A 49 8.91 0.08 4.05
CA PRO A 49 9.87 0.99 3.42
C PRO A 49 9.32 2.39 3.17
N LEU A 50 8.08 2.65 3.58
CA LEU A 50 7.44 3.94 3.38
C LEU A 50 8.17 5.03 4.18
N ASP A 51 8.53 6.11 3.48
CA ASP A 51 9.13 7.30 4.09
C ASP A 51 8.06 8.18 4.73
N ALA A 52 7.62 7.78 5.92
CA ALA A 52 6.81 8.63 6.79
C ALA A 52 7.70 9.52 7.67
N THR A 53 7.35 10.80 7.76
CA THR A 53 7.96 11.79 8.68
C THR A 53 7.87 11.33 10.14
N TYR A 54 6.77 10.67 10.50
CA TYR A 54 6.57 10.05 11.81
C TYR A 54 6.29 8.56 11.65
N THR A 55 7.04 7.73 12.36
CA THR A 55 6.89 6.27 12.30
C THR A 55 5.56 5.78 12.86
N SER A 56 4.95 6.54 13.78
CA SER A 56 3.62 6.28 14.35
C SER A 56 2.47 6.42 13.36
N ASP A 57 2.72 7.09 12.23
CA ASP A 57 1.70 7.33 11.22
C ASP A 57 1.67 6.20 10.18
N ILE A 58 2.43 5.11 10.37
CA ILE A 58 2.36 3.94 9.49
C ILE A 58 1.32 2.98 10.06
N GLN A 59 0.27 2.74 9.27
CA GLN A 59 -0.77 1.78 9.57
C GLN A 59 -0.57 0.50 8.74
N TRP A 60 -0.86 -0.63 9.37
CA TRP A 60 -0.80 -1.95 8.75
C TRP A 60 -2.21 -2.49 8.51
N TYR A 61 -2.44 -3.03 7.31
CA TYR A 61 -3.67 -3.72 6.93
C TYR A 61 -3.34 -5.16 6.56
N ASP A 62 -3.89 -6.11 7.30
CA ASP A 62 -3.80 -7.53 6.97
C ASP A 62 -4.78 -7.85 5.85
N VAL A 63 -4.25 -8.21 4.68
CA VAL A 63 -5.03 -8.45 3.46
C VAL A 63 -5.82 -9.75 3.57
N VAL A 64 -5.25 -10.77 4.22
CA VAL A 64 -5.86 -12.08 4.37
C VAL A 64 -7.07 -11.99 5.31
N ASN A 65 -6.88 -11.30 6.44
CA ASN A 65 -7.92 -11.12 7.46
C ASN A 65 -8.84 -9.92 7.21
N ARG A 66 -8.55 -9.11 6.19
CA ARG A 66 -9.32 -7.92 5.78
C ARG A 66 -9.56 -6.92 6.91
N ARG A 67 -8.54 -6.64 7.69
CA ARG A 67 -8.63 -5.74 8.85
C ARG A 67 -7.37 -4.91 9.03
N TYR A 68 -7.51 -3.75 9.65
CA TYR A 68 -6.37 -2.98 10.14
C TYR A 68 -5.83 -3.58 11.42
N GLU A 69 -4.52 -3.66 11.52
CA GLU A 69 -3.84 -4.06 12.75
C GLU A 69 -3.78 -2.86 13.72
N LEU A 70 -3.82 -3.17 15.03
CA LEU A 70 -3.83 -2.14 16.08
C LEU A 70 -2.47 -1.49 16.27
N GLU A 71 -1.40 -2.23 15.96
CA GLU A 71 -0.02 -1.77 16.06
C GLU A 71 0.31 -0.86 14.87
N HIS A 72 0.67 0.38 15.17
CA HIS A 72 1.21 1.33 14.22
C HIS A 72 2.72 1.40 14.38
N GLY A 73 3.43 1.69 13.29
CA GLY A 73 4.88 1.71 13.31
C GLY A 73 5.51 1.31 11.99
N ARG A 74 6.79 1.65 11.83
CA ARG A 74 7.57 1.19 10.67
C ARG A 74 7.83 -0.32 10.69
N TYR A 75 7.77 -0.93 11.87
CA TYR A 75 7.92 -2.37 12.05
C TYR A 75 6.60 -2.96 12.54
N HIS A 76 6.23 -4.12 12.00
CA HIS A 76 5.09 -4.90 12.48
C HIS A 76 5.57 -6.29 12.90
N ARG A 77 5.12 -6.76 14.07
CA ARG A 77 5.47 -8.09 14.54
C ARG A 77 4.46 -9.11 14.01
N ILE A 78 4.98 -10.10 13.29
CA ILE A 78 4.23 -11.27 12.87
C ILE A 78 4.55 -12.43 13.81
N ASN A 79 3.53 -13.21 14.15
CA ASN A 79 3.65 -14.39 14.98
C ASN A 79 3.04 -15.59 14.26
N GLY A 80 3.60 -16.78 14.46
CA GLY A 80 2.97 -18.03 14.02
C GLY A 80 3.79 -19.26 14.39
N SER A 81 3.10 -20.39 14.55
CA SER A 81 3.71 -21.64 15.03
C SER A 81 4.24 -22.54 13.91
N HIS A 82 3.90 -22.26 12.66
CA HIS A 82 4.24 -23.05 11.47
C HIS A 82 4.51 -22.12 10.28
N PRO A 83 5.20 -22.58 9.22
CA PRO A 83 5.30 -21.85 7.96
C PRO A 83 3.91 -21.45 7.42
N PHE A 84 3.75 -20.17 7.12
CA PHE A 84 2.54 -19.58 6.55
C PHE A 84 2.89 -18.49 5.54
N ASP A 85 1.99 -18.29 4.58
CA ASP A 85 1.98 -17.16 3.67
C ASP A 85 1.01 -16.09 4.22
N ARG A 86 1.45 -14.82 4.24
CA ARG A 86 0.61 -13.68 4.61
C ARG A 86 0.88 -12.49 3.71
N GLU A 87 -0.08 -11.59 3.65
CA GLU A 87 0.05 -10.35 2.90
C GLU A 87 -0.42 -9.19 3.75
N PHE A 88 0.43 -8.16 3.81
CA PHE A 88 0.15 -6.93 4.53
C PHE A 88 0.27 -5.74 3.58
N ILE A 89 -0.54 -4.72 3.81
CA ILE A 89 -0.37 -3.41 3.19
C ILE A 89 0.05 -2.45 4.29
N CYS A 90 1.21 -1.80 4.14
CA CYS A 90 1.56 -0.67 4.97
C CYS A 90 1.32 0.64 4.21
N SER A 91 0.74 1.62 4.90
CA SER A 91 0.40 2.93 4.35
C SER A 91 0.49 4.01 5.41
N ALA A 92 0.77 5.24 5.00
CA ALA A 92 0.64 6.38 5.89
C ALA A 92 -0.84 6.61 6.28
N VAL A 93 -1.08 6.89 7.57
CA VAL A 93 -2.32 7.46 8.10
C VAL A 93 -2.41 8.85 7.51
N SER A 94 -3.26 8.99 6.50
CA SER A 94 -3.45 10.27 5.82
C SER A 94 -3.99 11.30 6.82
N GLN A 95 -3.22 12.35 7.09
CA GLN A 95 -3.82 13.60 7.49
C GLN A 95 -4.66 14.10 6.30
N PRO A 96 -5.88 14.63 6.53
CA PRO A 96 -6.69 15.17 5.44
C PRO A 96 -5.91 16.28 4.73
N GLY A 97 -5.51 16.04 3.48
CA GLY A 97 -4.80 17.01 2.63
C GLY A 97 -3.44 16.60 2.05
N SER A 98 -2.93 15.39 2.32
CA SER A 98 -1.70 14.89 1.70
C SER A 98 -2.02 13.93 0.54
N GLU A 99 -1.71 14.34 -0.70
CA GLU A 99 -2.14 13.67 -1.93
C GLU A 99 -1.15 12.64 -2.50
N THR A 100 -0.13 12.22 -1.75
CA THR A 100 0.76 11.12 -2.15
C THR A 100 0.53 9.91 -1.26
N TYR A 101 -0.51 9.14 -1.58
CA TYR A 101 -0.86 7.88 -0.91
C TYR A 101 0.03 6.73 -1.42
N GLU A 102 1.35 6.81 -1.21
CA GLU A 102 2.19 5.63 -1.44
C GLU A 102 1.76 4.52 -0.47
N LYS A 103 1.62 3.31 -1.00
CA LYS A 103 1.30 2.12 -0.21
C LYS A 103 2.25 1.01 -0.63
N TYR A 104 2.67 0.20 0.32
CA TYR A 104 3.49 -0.97 0.04
C TYR A 104 2.71 -2.22 0.42
N ARG A 105 2.57 -3.13 -0.54
CA ARG A 105 2.02 -4.47 -0.36
C ARG A 105 3.19 -5.44 -0.16
N ILE A 106 3.31 -5.97 1.04
CA ILE A 106 4.38 -6.87 1.45
C ILE A 106 3.80 -8.28 1.56
N LYS A 107 4.24 -9.16 0.66
CA LYS A 107 3.88 -10.57 0.63
C LYS A 107 4.99 -11.35 1.31
N ILE A 108 4.66 -12.01 2.41
CA ILE A 108 5.62 -12.77 3.21
C ILE A 108 5.37 -14.27 3.07
N ARG A 109 6.47 -15.02 2.98
CA ARG A 109 6.49 -16.46 3.20
C ARG A 109 7.39 -16.76 4.38
N THR A 110 6.83 -17.39 5.41
CA THR A 110 7.58 -17.76 6.60
C THR A 110 8.12 -19.18 6.52
N TYR A 111 9.28 -19.42 7.13
CA TYR A 111 9.97 -20.71 7.21
C TYR A 111 10.35 -21.06 8.65
#